data_AF-A0AAD7RP50-F1
#
_entry.id   AF-A0AAD7RP50-F1
#
_cell.length_a   1.000
_cell.length_b   1.000
_cell.length_c   1.000
_cell.angle_alpha   90.00
_cell.angle_beta   90.00
_cell.angle_gamma   90.00
#
_symmetry.space_group_name_H-M   'P 1'
#
loop_
_entity.id
_entity.type
_entity.pdbx_description
1 polymer ?
#
loop_
_entity_poly.entity_id
_entity_poly.type
_entity_poly.pdbx_seq_one_letter_code
_entity_poly.pdbx_strand_id
1 'polypeptide(L)'
;MDVLPYRSEKSAVRSRQDQEAVRILQDQTVRVNIDSIECYTTPLLRAKNMPQLQAPPEAVLPQLRGIEKRLTKAPGQAAAYQVEMHKLEEAGYAVKLEPHQVENTEEAWYIPHHIVQHNGKNRVVYNCSFQYQGHNLNELLLLGPPLGPSLLAVLLRFREHSLAFSSDICGMFH
;
A
#
# COMPACT_ATOMS: atom_id res chain seq x y z
N MET A 1 28.22 -26.25 11.26
CA MET A 1 28.37 -25.25 10.18
C MET A 1 27.11 -25.34 9.35
N ASP A 2 26.21 -24.38 9.51
CA ASP A 2 24.97 -24.34 8.74
C ASP A 2 25.32 -24.02 7.29
N VAL A 3 25.38 -25.07 6.47
CA VAL A 3 25.49 -24.92 5.03
C VAL A 3 24.12 -24.40 4.58
N LEU A 4 24.05 -23.11 4.27
CA LEU A 4 22.88 -22.48 3.68
C LEU A 4 22.41 -23.36 2.50
N PRO A 5 21.14 -23.82 2.46
CA PRO A 5 20.67 -24.63 1.36
C PRO A 5 20.80 -23.82 0.08
N TYR A 6 21.44 -24.45 -0.91
CA TYR A 6 21.64 -24.02 -2.30
C TYR A 6 20.88 -22.73 -2.67
N ARG A 7 21.61 -21.61 -2.79
CA ARG A 7 21.09 -20.45 -3.49
C ARG A 7 20.93 -20.86 -4.95
N SER A 8 19.69 -21.02 -5.39
CA SER A 8 19.39 -21.02 -6.82
C SER A 8 19.82 -19.66 -7.37
N GLU A 9 21.04 -19.59 -7.92
CA GLU A 9 21.54 -18.50 -8.78
C GLU A 9 20.82 -18.47 -10.14
N LYS A 10 19.61 -19.03 -10.24
CA LYS A 10 18.72 -18.65 -11.34
C LYS A 10 18.33 -17.21 -11.08
N SER A 11 19.14 -16.29 -11.62
CA SER A 11 18.74 -14.91 -11.88
C SER A 11 17.34 -14.98 -12.46
N ALA A 12 16.33 -14.60 -11.67
CA ALA A 12 14.98 -14.50 -12.18
C ALA A 12 15.08 -13.60 -13.42
N VAL A 13 14.64 -14.09 -14.58
CA VAL A 13 14.60 -13.27 -15.80
C VAL A 13 13.56 -12.20 -15.53
N ARG A 14 14.02 -11.07 -15.01
CA ARG A 14 13.19 -9.91 -14.67
C ARG A 14 12.85 -9.17 -15.95
N SER A 15 11.59 -8.78 -16.09
CA SER A 15 11.20 -7.85 -17.14
C SER A 15 11.98 -6.53 -17.00
N ARG A 16 11.99 -5.70 -18.05
CA ARG A 16 12.62 -4.37 -17.95
C ARG A 16 12.00 -3.52 -16.83
N GLN A 17 10.68 -3.60 -16.66
CA GLN A 17 9.96 -2.91 -15.59
C GLN A 17 10.34 -3.45 -14.20
N ASP A 18 10.52 -4.76 -14.06
CA ASP A 18 10.96 -5.35 -12.79
C ASP A 18 12.38 -4.94 -12.42
N GLN A 19 13.28 -4.86 -13.40
CA GLN A 19 14.65 -4.39 -13.19
C GLN A 19 14.65 -2.91 -12.75
N GLU A 20 13.82 -2.09 -13.39
CA GLU A 20 13.66 -0.68 -13.02
C GLU A 20 13.09 -0.52 -11.61
N ALA A 21 12.03 -1.25 -11.27
CA ALA A 21 11.45 -1.25 -9.93
C ALA A 21 12.48 -1.66 -8.86
N VAL A 22 13.22 -2.74 -9.09
CA VAL A 22 14.27 -3.19 -8.14
C VAL A 22 15.38 -2.15 -8.01
N ARG A 23 15.80 -1.52 -9.11
CA ARG A 23 16.80 -0.46 -9.06
C ARG A 23 16.31 0.72 -8.20
N ILE A 24 15.07 1.17 -8.39
CA ILE A 24 14.47 2.24 -7.59
C ILE A 24 14.48 1.87 -6.11
N LEU A 25 14.03 0.66 -5.75
CA LEU A 25 14.06 0.16 -4.37
C LEU A 25 15.48 0.15 -3.79
N GLN A 26 16.45 -0.37 -4.53
CA GLN A 26 17.83 -0.48 -4.06
C GLN A 26 18.49 0.88 -3.86
N ASP A 27 18.23 1.82 -4.77
CA ASP A 27 18.91 3.12 -4.80
C ASP A 27 18.28 4.12 -3.82
N GLN A 28 16.99 3.99 -3.52
CA GLN A 28 16.22 5.03 -2.82
C GLN A 28 15.56 4.57 -1.51
N THR A 29 15.56 3.27 -1.19
CA THR A 29 15.15 2.82 0.15
C THR A 29 16.21 3.22 1.16
N VAL A 30 15.83 4.01 2.16
CA VAL A 30 16.75 4.49 3.20
C VAL A 30 16.21 4.15 4.58
N ARG A 31 17.12 4.01 5.56
CA ARG A 31 16.73 3.90 6.97
C ARG A 31 16.46 5.29 7.52
N VAL A 32 15.34 5.43 8.21
CA VAL A 32 14.91 6.66 8.87
C VAL A 32 14.58 6.34 10.32
N ASN A 33 14.81 7.30 11.21
CA ASN A 33 14.36 7.21 12.59
C ASN A 33 13.06 8.00 12.71
N ILE A 34 11.97 7.32 13.04
CA ILE A 34 10.66 7.92 13.30
C ILE A 34 10.31 7.58 14.74
N ASP A 35 10.19 8.59 15.59
CA ASP A 35 9.85 8.44 17.02
C ASP A 35 10.70 7.41 17.78
N SER A 36 12.02 7.44 17.56
CA SER A 36 13.00 6.49 18.14
C SER A 36 12.92 5.06 17.59
N ILE A 37 12.13 4.81 16.55
CA ILE A 37 12.03 3.52 15.86
C ILE A 37 12.81 3.62 14.55
N GLU A 38 13.74 2.67 14.32
CA GLU A 38 14.42 2.54 13.03
C GLU A 38 13.49 1.88 12.02
N CYS A 39 13.08 2.65 11.02
CA CYS A 39 12.18 2.24 9.95
C CYS A 39 12.90 2.31 8.59
N TYR A 40 12.40 1.59 7.61
CA TYR A 40 12.78 1.80 6.21
C TYR A 40 11.72 2.65 5.52
N THR A 41 12.14 3.70 4.84
CA THR A 41 11.29 4.42 3.88
C THR A 41 11.65 3.99 2.48
N THR A 42 10.64 3.78 1.65
CA THR A 42 10.77 3.31 0.27
C THR A 42 9.97 4.24 -0.63
N PRO A 43 10.50 4.67 -1.79
CA PRO A 43 9.77 5.56 -2.68
C PRO A 43 8.56 4.86 -3.32
N LEU A 44 7.61 5.65 -3.81
CA LEU A 44 6.64 5.16 -4.78
C LEU A 44 7.38 4.73 -6.06
N LEU A 45 7.07 3.52 -6.54
CA LEU A 45 7.67 2.97 -7.75
C LEU A 45 7.09 3.61 -9.01
N ARG A 46 7.46 4.85 -9.29
CA ARG A 46 6.94 5.59 -10.44
C ARG A 46 7.37 4.95 -11.76
N ALA A 47 6.44 4.81 -12.69
CA ALA A 47 6.77 4.41 -14.05
C ALA A 47 7.58 5.51 -14.77
N LYS A 48 8.36 5.12 -15.78
CA LYS A 48 9.12 6.07 -16.58
C LYS A 48 8.18 7.09 -17.26
N ASN A 49 8.52 8.37 -17.16
CA ASN A 49 7.71 9.49 -17.66
C ASN A 49 6.32 9.59 -17.01
N MET A 50 6.14 9.08 -15.78
CA MET A 50 4.92 9.29 -15.02
C MET A 50 4.66 10.81 -14.89
N PRO A 51 3.48 11.30 -15.30
CA PRO A 51 3.11 12.70 -15.10
C PRO A 51 3.01 12.99 -13.60
N GLN A 52 3.08 14.28 -13.25
CA GLN A 52 2.72 14.68 -11.89
C GLN A 52 1.27 14.28 -11.62
N LEU A 53 1.05 13.70 -10.44
CA LEU A 53 -0.26 13.41 -9.92
C LEU A 53 -1.00 14.73 -9.68
N GLN A 54 -2.11 14.92 -10.39
CA GLN A 54 -2.89 16.16 -10.35
C GLN A 54 -4.40 15.85 -10.34
N ALA A 55 -4.84 14.76 -9.72
CA ALA A 55 -6.27 14.46 -9.59
C ALA A 55 -6.83 15.29 -8.44
N PRO A 56 -7.65 16.32 -8.70
CA PRO A 56 -8.08 17.29 -7.69
C PRO A 56 -9.25 16.74 -6.86
N PRO A 57 -9.59 17.33 -5.71
CA PRO A 57 -10.68 16.84 -4.87
C PRO A 57 -12.03 16.80 -5.60
N GLU A 58 -12.29 17.72 -6.53
CA GLU A 58 -13.51 17.77 -7.33
C GLU A 58 -13.75 16.48 -8.13
N ALA A 59 -12.69 15.77 -8.50
CA ALA A 59 -12.78 14.51 -9.23
C ALA A 59 -13.47 13.40 -8.42
N VAL A 60 -13.41 13.45 -7.09
CA VAL A 60 -13.94 12.41 -6.19
C VAL A 60 -15.15 12.85 -5.37
N LEU A 61 -15.52 14.14 -5.42
CA LEU A 61 -16.68 14.68 -4.70
C LEU A 61 -18.01 13.96 -5.01
N PRO A 62 -18.32 13.55 -6.25
CA PRO A 62 -19.56 12.82 -6.53
C PRO A 62 -19.66 11.50 -5.73
N GLN A 63 -18.56 10.76 -5.62
CA GLN A 63 -18.46 9.50 -4.88
C GLN A 63 -18.58 9.76 -3.38
N LEU A 64 -17.90 10.79 -2.87
CA LEU A 64 -17.99 11.19 -1.47
C LEU A 64 -19.44 11.51 -1.07
N ARG A 65 -20.11 12.40 -1.83
CA ARG A 65 -21.51 12.78 -1.59
C ARG A 65 -22.45 11.57 -1.62
N GLY A 66 -22.21 10.65 -2.55
CA GLY A 66 -22.97 9.39 -2.63
C GLY A 66 -22.80 8.53 -1.38
N ILE A 67 -21.57 8.42 -0.87
CA ILE A 67 -21.26 7.69 0.36
C ILE A 67 -21.89 8.36 1.56
N GLU A 68 -21.73 9.68 1.73
CA GLU A 68 -22.32 10.42 2.85
C GLU A 68 -23.83 10.25 2.91
N LYS A 69 -24.53 10.39 1.77
CA LYS A 69 -25.98 10.19 1.68
C LYS A 69 -26.41 8.78 2.09
N ARG A 70 -25.61 7.76 1.77
CA ARG A 70 -25.86 6.38 2.20
C ARG A 70 -25.62 6.22 3.70
N LEU A 71 -24.54 6.80 4.22
CA LEU A 71 -24.17 6.72 5.64
C LEU A 71 -25.17 7.44 6.54
N THR A 72 -25.80 8.53 6.09
CA THR A 72 -26.90 9.19 6.82
C THR A 72 -28.05 8.23 7.13
N LYS A 73 -28.29 7.24 6.27
CA LYS A 73 -29.34 6.23 6.43
C LYS A 73 -28.88 4.99 7.20
N ALA A 74 -27.59 4.87 7.51
CA ALA A 74 -26.96 3.69 8.09
C ALA A 74 -25.99 4.09 9.22
N PRO A 75 -26.50 4.53 10.39
CA PRO A 75 -25.69 5.07 11.47
C PRO A 75 -24.64 4.08 12.00
N GLY A 76 -24.96 2.78 12.04
CA GLY A 76 -23.99 1.75 12.43
C GLY A 76 -22.81 1.63 11.47
N GLN A 77 -23.04 1.77 10.16
CA GLN A 77 -21.98 1.76 9.16
C GLN A 77 -21.16 3.06 9.21
N ALA A 78 -21.78 4.20 9.51
CA ALA A 78 -21.10 5.48 9.70
C ALA A 78 -20.14 5.43 10.91
N ALA A 79 -20.62 4.91 12.05
CA ALA A 79 -19.79 4.73 13.24
C ALA A 79 -18.62 3.77 12.98
N ALA A 80 -18.87 2.64 12.29
CA ALA A 80 -17.81 1.73 11.87
C ALA A 80 -16.78 2.41 10.95
N TYR A 81 -17.23 3.28 10.02
CA TYR A 81 -16.35 4.04 9.15
C TYR A 81 -15.41 4.94 9.97
N GLN A 82 -15.98 5.72 10.90
CA GLN A 82 -15.21 6.63 11.73
C GLN A 82 -14.17 5.89 12.58
N VAL A 83 -14.53 4.73 13.14
CA VAL A 83 -13.61 3.89 13.90
C VAL A 83 -12.45 3.41 13.04
N GLU A 84 -12.70 2.92 11.81
CA GLU A 84 -11.61 2.45 10.94
C GLU A 84 -10.69 3.59 10.47
N MET A 85 -11.23 4.78 10.20
CA MET A 85 -10.40 5.95 9.87
C MET A 85 -9.53 6.39 11.05
N HIS A 86 -10.09 6.43 12.27
CA HIS A 86 -9.35 6.81 13.47
C HIS A 86 -8.19 5.86 13.77
N LYS A 87 -8.39 4.55 13.56
CA LYS A 87 -7.31 3.57 13.70
C LYS A 87 -6.11 3.84 12.79
N LEU A 88 -6.37 4.30 11.56
CA LEU A 88 -5.29 4.66 10.63
C LEU A 88 -4.53 5.91 11.09
N GLU A 89 -5.25 6.88 11.68
CA GLU A 89 -4.66 8.08 12.25
C GLU A 89 -3.82 7.77 13.50
N GLU A 90 -4.36 6.99 14.45
CA GLU A 90 -3.67 6.58 15.68
C GLU A 90 -2.43 5.73 15.40
N ALA A 91 -2.48 4.88 14.37
CA ALA A 91 -1.33 4.07 13.96
C ALA A 91 -0.29 4.86 13.14
N GLY A 92 -0.57 6.12 12.79
CA GLY A 92 0.32 6.96 11.99
C GLY A 92 0.35 6.59 10.50
N TYR A 93 -0.56 5.73 10.03
CA TYR A 93 -0.66 5.36 8.61
C TYR A 93 -1.37 6.40 7.76
N ALA A 94 -2.22 7.21 8.38
CA ALA A 94 -2.86 8.37 7.77
C ALA A 94 -2.61 9.59 8.65
N VAL A 95 -2.35 10.73 8.01
CA VAL A 95 -2.20 12.01 8.71
C VAL A 95 -3.23 12.98 8.16
N LYS A 96 -3.96 13.63 9.06
CA LYS A 96 -4.87 14.70 8.68
C LYS A 96 -4.06 15.90 8.20
N LEU A 97 -4.32 16.33 6.97
CA LEU A 97 -3.68 17.50 6.39
C LEU A 97 -4.43 18.78 6.76
N GLU A 98 -3.68 19.80 7.13
CA GLU A 98 -4.18 21.17 7.28
C GLU A 98 -4.30 21.86 5.91
N PRO A 99 -5.22 22.83 5.74
CA PRO A 99 -5.47 23.46 4.44
C PRO A 99 -4.21 24.01 3.76
N HIS A 100 -3.32 24.66 4.52
CA HIS A 100 -2.07 25.20 4.00
C HIS A 100 -1.09 24.11 3.51
N GLN A 101 -1.15 22.89 4.05
CA GLN A 101 -0.32 21.78 3.56
C GLN A 101 -0.81 21.28 2.21
N VAL A 102 -2.13 21.33 1.98
CA VAL A 102 -2.74 21.01 0.70
C VAL A 102 -2.37 22.08 -0.35
N GLU A 103 -2.46 23.36 0.01
CA GLU A 103 -2.13 24.47 -0.90
C GLU A 103 -0.65 24.50 -1.30
N ASN A 104 0.24 24.08 -0.38
CA ASN A 104 1.68 24.03 -0.62
C ASN A 104 2.17 22.74 -1.29
N THR A 105 1.26 21.83 -1.65
CA THR A 105 1.62 20.55 -2.28
C THR A 105 1.66 20.72 -3.80
N GLU A 106 2.83 20.43 -4.41
CA GLU A 106 3.01 20.50 -5.86
C GLU A 106 2.33 19.34 -6.61
N GLU A 107 1.99 18.24 -5.91
CA GLU A 107 1.52 16.99 -6.51
C GLU A 107 0.55 16.24 -5.60
N ALA A 108 -0.67 15.97 -6.08
CA ALA A 108 -1.73 15.30 -5.33
C ALA A 108 -2.60 14.37 -6.20
N TRP A 109 -3.01 13.24 -5.63
CA TRP A 109 -3.99 12.34 -6.23
C TRP A 109 -5.08 11.98 -5.22
N TYR A 110 -6.25 12.59 -5.33
CA TYR A 110 -7.37 12.26 -4.47
C TYR A 110 -7.99 10.91 -4.89
N ILE A 111 -8.10 9.98 -3.94
CA ILE A 111 -8.59 8.61 -4.19
C ILE A 111 -9.96 8.44 -3.52
N PRO A 112 -11.01 8.05 -4.26
CA PRO A 112 -12.28 7.75 -3.63
C PRO A 112 -12.15 6.46 -2.82
N HIS A 113 -12.71 6.44 -1.61
CA HIS A 113 -12.69 5.29 -0.73
C HIS A 113 -14.09 4.94 -0.23
N HIS A 114 -14.32 3.69 0.14
CA HIS A 114 -15.59 3.25 0.72
C HIS A 114 -15.39 2.14 1.76
N ILE A 115 -16.33 1.99 2.68
CA ILE A 115 -16.32 0.89 3.65
C ILE A 115 -17.02 -0.35 3.10
N VAL A 116 -16.41 -1.51 3.32
CA VAL A 116 -17.00 -2.84 3.08
C VAL A 116 -16.93 -3.68 4.35
N GLN A 117 -17.85 -4.62 4.49
CA GLN A 117 -17.81 -5.63 5.56
C GLN A 117 -17.53 -6.99 4.94
N HIS A 118 -16.48 -7.67 5.40
CA HIS A 118 -16.11 -8.99 4.91
C HIS A 118 -15.57 -9.84 6.06
N ASN A 119 -16.06 -11.07 6.20
CA ASN A 119 -15.76 -11.99 7.32
C ASN A 119 -15.91 -11.32 8.70
N GLY A 120 -17.00 -10.58 8.90
CA GLY A 120 -17.28 -9.89 10.16
C GLY A 120 -16.39 -8.67 10.46
N LYS A 121 -15.45 -8.33 9.57
CA LYS A 121 -14.55 -7.17 9.73
C LYS A 121 -14.90 -6.05 8.76
N ASN A 122 -14.90 -4.82 9.26
CA ASN A 122 -15.00 -3.61 8.46
C ASN A 122 -13.64 -3.29 7.84
N ARG A 123 -13.63 -2.78 6.60
CA ARG A 123 -12.42 -2.36 5.88
C ARG A 123 -12.72 -1.12 5.06
N VAL A 124 -11.83 -0.14 5.11
CA VAL A 124 -11.82 0.99 4.17
C VAL A 124 -11.08 0.53 2.90
N VAL A 125 -11.74 0.65 1.76
CA VAL A 125 -11.21 0.28 0.46
C VAL A 125 -10.97 1.54 -0.36
N TYR A 126 -9.71 1.77 -0.72
CA TYR A 126 -9.29 2.85 -1.61
C TYR A 126 -9.38 2.38 -3.06
N ASN A 127 -10.15 3.09 -3.88
CA ASN A 127 -10.29 2.74 -5.29
C ASN A 127 -9.16 3.39 -6.12
N CYS A 128 -7.97 2.80 -6.08
CA CYS A 128 -6.82 3.25 -6.87
C CYS A 128 -6.98 3.02 -8.39
N SER A 129 -8.02 2.30 -8.82
CA SER A 129 -8.39 2.15 -10.24
C SER A 129 -9.29 3.28 -10.75
N PHE A 130 -9.70 4.21 -9.88
CA PHE A 130 -10.44 5.39 -10.29
C PHE A 130 -9.64 6.20 -11.31
N GLN A 131 -10.26 6.48 -12.45
CA GLN A 131 -9.64 7.20 -13.55
C GLN A 131 -9.96 8.68 -13.49
N TYR A 132 -8.93 9.52 -13.64
CA TYR A 132 -9.04 10.94 -13.87
C TYR A 132 -8.19 11.31 -15.09
N GLN A 133 -8.80 12.03 -16.04
CA GLN A 133 -8.16 12.42 -17.31
C GLN A 133 -7.46 11.27 -18.06
N GLY A 134 -8.05 10.07 -18.03
CA GLY A 134 -7.52 8.89 -18.72
C GLY A 134 -6.40 8.14 -17.99
N HIS A 135 -6.07 8.53 -16.75
CA HIS A 135 -5.08 7.87 -15.92
C HIS A 135 -5.68 7.35 -14.62
N ASN A 136 -5.19 6.21 -14.11
CA ASN A 136 -5.43 5.76 -12.73
C ASN A 136 -4.11 5.45 -12.03
N LEU A 137 -4.11 5.47 -10.69
CA LEU A 137 -2.90 5.35 -9.90
C LEU A 137 -2.18 4.00 -10.10
N ASN A 138 -2.93 2.91 -10.31
CA ASN A 138 -2.36 1.59 -10.52
C ASN A 138 -1.55 1.49 -11.83
N GLU A 139 -1.92 2.23 -12.87
CA GLU A 139 -1.20 2.25 -14.15
C GLU A 139 0.05 3.15 -14.13
N LEU A 140 0.08 4.12 -13.22
CA LEU A 140 1.19 5.07 -13.08
C LEU A 140 2.35 4.50 -12.25
N LEU A 141 2.11 3.44 -11.49
CA LEU A 141 3.10 2.78 -10.65
C LEU A 141 3.57 1.45 -11.26
N LEU A 142 4.86 1.16 -11.11
CA LEU A 142 5.43 -0.14 -11.43
C LEU A 142 4.96 -1.15 -10.36
N LEU A 143 4.44 -2.29 -10.82
CA LEU A 143 4.08 -3.42 -9.97
C LEU A 143 5.29 -3.95 -9.18
N GLY A 144 6.45 -3.98 -9.85
CA GLY A 144 7.66 -4.62 -9.35
C GLY A 144 7.59 -6.15 -9.35
N PRO A 145 8.74 -6.83 -9.22
CA PRO A 145 8.76 -8.28 -9.19
C PRO A 145 8.33 -8.83 -7.83
N PRO A 146 7.87 -10.09 -7.77
CA PRO A 146 7.70 -10.77 -6.50
C PRO A 146 9.04 -10.86 -5.76
N LEU A 147 9.12 -10.22 -4.59
CA LEU A 147 10.31 -10.24 -3.73
C LEU A 147 10.30 -11.39 -2.71
N GLY A 148 9.11 -11.94 -2.42
CA GLY A 148 8.94 -13.05 -1.49
C GLY A 148 9.43 -14.40 -2.06
N PRO A 149 9.82 -15.35 -1.20
CA PRO A 149 10.11 -16.71 -1.63
C PRO A 149 8.85 -17.37 -2.20
N SER A 150 9.02 -18.28 -3.18
CA SER A 150 7.90 -19.08 -3.67
C SER A 150 7.27 -19.92 -2.53
N LEU A 151 5.95 -20.14 -2.59
CA LEU A 151 5.25 -20.97 -1.61
C LEU A 151 5.87 -22.37 -1.49
N LEU A 152 6.27 -22.98 -2.61
CA LEU A 152 6.96 -24.27 -2.62
C LEU A 152 8.26 -24.22 -1.80
N ALA A 153 9.08 -23.19 -2.01
CA ALA A 153 10.33 -23.03 -1.26
C ALA A 153 10.07 -22.82 0.25
N VAL A 154 9.00 -22.11 0.62
CA VAL A 154 8.58 -21.97 2.02
C VAL A 154 8.18 -23.33 2.60
N LEU A 155 7.33 -24.08 1.90
CA LEU A 155 6.85 -25.40 2.36
C LEU A 155 7.97 -26.44 2.47
N LEU A 156 8.95 -26.42 1.56
CA LEU A 156 10.11 -27.32 1.63
C LEU A 156 10.95 -27.04 2.87
N ARG A 157 11.26 -25.77 3.17
CA ARG A 157 12.01 -25.37 4.38
C ARG A 157 11.27 -25.73 5.66
N PHE A 158 9.95 -25.57 5.69
CA PHE A 158 9.11 -25.97 6.84
C PHE A 158 9.19 -27.49 7.13
N ARG A 159 9.61 -28.31 6.16
CA ARG A 159 9.74 -29.77 6.30
C ARG A 159 11.17 -30.24 6.55
N GLU A 160 12.16 -29.34 6.55
CA GLU A 160 13.57 -29.69 6.80
C GLU A 160 13.82 -30.13 8.25
N HIS A 161 12.95 -29.72 9.17
CA HIS A 161 13.07 -30.02 10.60
C HIS A 161 11.79 -30.64 11.18
N SER A 162 11.92 -31.31 12.31
CA SER A 162 10.80 -31.94 13.03
C SER A 162 9.85 -30.93 13.70
N LEU A 163 10.31 -29.70 13.89
CA LEU A 163 9.57 -28.61 14.51
C LEU A 163 9.64 -27.36 13.63
N ALA A 164 8.52 -26.67 13.49
CA ALA A 164 8.41 -25.41 12.77
C ALA A 164 7.65 -24.37 13.61
N PHE A 165 8.08 -23.12 13.52
CA PHE A 165 7.41 -21.98 14.17
C PHE A 165 6.72 -21.14 13.10
N SER A 166 5.51 -20.67 13.42
CA SER A 166 4.75 -19.76 12.57
C SER A 166 4.21 -18.64 13.46
N SER A 167 4.24 -17.42 12.93
CA SER A 167 3.67 -16.23 13.56
C SER A 167 3.16 -15.30 12.47
N ASP A 168 2.14 -14.52 12.79
CA ASP A 168 1.60 -13.51 11.88
C ASP A 168 2.28 -12.17 12.14
N ILE A 169 2.62 -11.45 11.07
CA ILE A 169 3.02 -10.05 11.13
C ILE A 169 1.74 -9.22 11.16
N CYS A 170 1.41 -8.67 12.32
CA CYS A 170 0.34 -7.69 12.43
C CYS A 170 0.70 -6.44 11.61
N GLY A 171 -0.21 -6.00 10.75
CA GLY A 171 -0.07 -4.72 10.04
C GLY A 171 1.03 -4.66 8.97
N MET A 172 1.26 -5.74 8.22
CA MET A 172 2.28 -5.70 7.14
C MET A 172 2.01 -4.62 6.08
N PHE A 173 0.74 -4.30 5.82
CA PHE A 173 0.33 -3.27 4.87
C PHE A 173 -0.61 -2.21 5.48
N HIS A 174 -0.96 -2.38 6.77
CA HIS A 174 -1.85 -1.55 7.61
C HIS A 174 -1.54 -1.90 9.06
#